data_AF-K8P758-F1
#
_entry.id   AF-K8P758-F1
#
_cell.length_a   1.000
_cell.length_b   1.000
_cell.length_c   1.000
_cell.angle_alpha   90.00
_cell.angle_beta   90.00
_cell.angle_gamma   90.00
#
_symmetry.space_group_name_H-M   'P 1'
#
loop_
_entity.id
_entity.type
_entity.pdbx_description
1 polymer ?
#
loop_
_entity_poly.entity_id
_entity_poly.type
_entity_poly.pdbx_seq_one_letter_code
_entity_poly.pdbx_strand_id
1 'polypeptide(L)'
;MADADLDAIIRQLAKQQHKTLTAAVKKQRDRYAALAAKAKDAQGKQLNKQLARDVLEIGTATVKRLQMSADNAAYSHARAMRQATDAAKEAAKKIAAAAKAGKPKAPKKATKKTPAKS
;
A
#
# COMPACT_ATOMS: atom_id res chain seq x y z
N MET A 1 -15.33 -3.32 -14.33
CA MET A 1 -14.00 -2.77 -14.01
C MET A 1 -13.90 -2.76 -12.51
N ALA A 2 -12.90 -3.40 -11.91
CA ALA A 2 -12.62 -3.17 -10.50
C ALA A 2 -11.97 -1.80 -10.39
N ASP A 3 -12.52 -0.92 -9.55
CA ASP A 3 -11.81 0.29 -9.15
C ASP A 3 -10.44 -0.11 -8.60
N ALA A 4 -9.40 0.66 -8.93
CA ALA A 4 -8.05 0.32 -8.52
C ALA A 4 -7.99 0.32 -6.99
N ASP A 5 -7.66 -0.84 -6.38
CA ASP A 5 -7.44 -0.93 -4.94
C ASP A 5 -6.46 0.14 -4.49
N LEU A 6 -6.67 0.68 -3.28
CA LEU A 6 -5.96 1.87 -2.81
C LEU A 6 -4.43 1.69 -2.83
N ASP A 7 -3.92 0.47 -2.67
CA ASP A 7 -2.49 0.18 -2.76
C ASP A 7 -1.95 0.31 -4.20
N ALA A 8 -2.73 -0.05 -5.22
CA ALA A 8 -2.40 0.19 -6.63
C ALA A 8 -2.38 1.69 -6.95
N ILE A 9 -3.35 2.46 -6.43
CA ILE A 9 -3.38 3.93 -6.56
C ILE A 9 -2.13 4.56 -5.91
N ILE A 10 -1.78 4.17 -4.68
CA ILE A 10 -0.59 4.66 -3.97
C ILE A 10 0.67 4.41 -4.81
N ARG A 11 0.86 3.19 -5.35
CA ARG A 11 2.02 2.86 -6.20
C ARG A 11 2.04 3.64 -7.50
N GLN A 12 0.89 3.87 -8.13
CA GLN A 12 0.81 4.66 -9.36
C GLN A 12 1.15 6.13 -9.12
N LEU A 13 0.57 6.73 -8.07
CA LEU A 13 0.87 8.11 -7.67
C LEU A 13 2.36 8.28 -7.34
N ALA A 14 2.94 7.35 -6.58
CA ALA A 14 4.37 7.36 -6.26
C ALA A 14 5.25 7.30 -7.52
N LYS A 15 4.92 6.48 -8.51
CA LYS A 15 5.63 6.42 -9.80
C LYS A 15 5.51 7.73 -10.60
N GLN A 16 4.35 8.39 -10.58
CA GLN A 16 4.16 9.70 -11.21
C GLN A 16 5.01 10.77 -10.51
N GLN A 17 4.91 10.86 -9.18
CA GLN A 17 5.71 11.79 -8.36
C GLN A 17 7.21 11.55 -8.50
N HIS A 18 7.67 10.29 -8.57
CA HIS A 18 9.08 9.95 -8.77
C HIS A 18 9.64 10.61 -10.04
N LYS A 19 8.89 10.57 -11.16
CA LYS A 19 9.31 11.22 -12.43
C LYS A 19 9.41 12.73 -12.26
N THR A 20 8.37 13.37 -11.72
CA THR A 20 8.31 14.82 -11.52
C THR A 20 9.41 15.33 -10.59
N LEU A 21 9.61 14.68 -9.46
CA LEU A 21 10.64 15.05 -8.49
C LEU A 21 12.06 14.80 -9.03
N THR A 22 12.29 13.70 -9.75
CA THR A 22 13.58 13.45 -10.42
C THR A 22 13.90 14.52 -11.47
N ALA A 23 12.89 14.99 -12.22
CA ALA A 23 13.06 16.10 -13.16
C ALA A 23 13.38 17.42 -12.44
N ALA A 24 12.71 17.70 -11.32
CA ALA A 24 12.99 18.88 -10.48
C ALA A 24 14.43 18.87 -9.90
N VAL A 25 14.88 17.73 -9.38
CA VAL A 25 16.26 17.52 -8.89
C VAL A 25 17.28 17.78 -9.99
N LYS A 26 17.07 17.24 -11.20
CA LYS A 26 17.94 17.50 -12.37
C LYS A 26 17.97 18.98 -12.74
N LYS A 27 16.80 19.65 -12.81
CA LYS A 27 16.71 21.09 -13.06
C LYS A 27 17.46 21.93 -12.01
N GLN A 28 17.41 21.51 -10.73
CA GLN A 28 18.14 22.18 -9.65
C GLN A 28 19.66 21.96 -9.76
N ARG A 29 20.12 20.74 -10.06
CA ARG A 29 21.53 20.47 -10.42
C ARG A 29 22.00 21.37 -11.56
N ASP A 30 21.20 21.45 -12.63
CA ASP A 30 21.56 22.20 -13.84
C ASP A 30 21.66 23.70 -13.58
N ARG A 31 20.83 24.24 -12.67
CA ARG A 31 20.96 25.61 -12.17
C ARG A 31 22.32 25.84 -11.49
N TYR A 32 22.76 24.95 -10.59
CA TYR A 32 24.08 25.09 -9.95
C TYR A 32 25.23 24.88 -10.93
N ALA A 33 25.11 23.96 -11.89
CA ALA A 33 26.10 23.79 -12.95
C ALA A 33 26.23 25.06 -13.83
N ALA A 34 25.11 25.72 -14.15
CA ALA A 34 25.10 26.99 -14.89
C ALA A 34 25.68 28.16 -14.06
N LEU A 35 25.47 28.18 -12.74
CA LEU A 35 26.13 29.13 -11.84
C LEU A 35 27.65 28.89 -11.79
N ALA A 36 28.09 27.64 -11.71
CA ALA A 36 29.51 27.28 -11.78
C ALA A 36 30.16 27.70 -13.11
N ALA A 37 29.46 27.59 -14.23
CA ALA A 37 29.95 28.03 -15.53
C ALA A 37 30.09 29.58 -15.63
N LYS A 38 29.25 30.33 -14.90
CA LYS A 38 29.23 31.80 -14.90
C LYS A 38 30.12 32.45 -13.82
N ALA A 39 30.51 31.69 -12.78
CA ALA A 39 31.38 32.20 -11.72
C ALA A 39 32.73 32.65 -12.29
N LYS A 40 33.27 33.76 -11.79
CA LYS A 40 34.55 34.33 -12.23
C LYS A 40 35.71 33.79 -11.39
N ASP A 41 35.46 33.62 -10.10
CA ASP A 41 36.38 33.19 -9.07
C ASP A 41 36.45 31.64 -8.92
N ALA A 42 37.61 31.14 -8.51
CA ALA A 42 37.82 29.68 -8.40
C ALA A 42 37.00 29.04 -7.27
N GLN A 43 36.80 29.76 -6.16
CA GLN A 43 36.03 29.28 -5.01
C GLN A 43 34.54 29.12 -5.36
N GLY A 44 33.91 30.13 -5.96
CA GLY A 44 32.54 30.10 -6.44
C GLY A 44 32.30 29.05 -7.53
N LYS A 45 33.28 28.82 -8.42
CA LYS A 45 33.26 27.68 -9.37
C LYS A 45 33.20 26.34 -8.64
N GLN A 46 34.07 26.14 -7.65
CA GLN A 46 34.15 24.88 -6.90
C GLN A 46 32.92 24.65 -6.01
N LEU A 47 32.45 25.67 -5.30
CA LEU A 47 31.25 25.62 -4.47
C LEU A 47 30.02 25.24 -5.29
N ASN A 48 29.78 25.91 -6.42
CA ASN A 48 28.62 25.59 -7.28
C ASN A 48 28.73 24.20 -7.93
N LYS A 49 29.95 23.72 -8.25
CA LYS A 49 30.16 22.33 -8.68
C LYS A 49 29.83 21.32 -7.59
N GLN A 50 30.19 21.60 -6.34
CA GLN A 50 29.88 20.72 -5.21
C GLN A 50 28.36 20.70 -4.95
N LEU A 51 27.71 21.87 -4.86
CA LEU A 51 26.26 21.99 -4.71
C LEU A 51 25.49 21.25 -5.82
N ALA A 52 25.98 21.28 -7.07
CA ALA A 52 25.37 20.50 -8.15
C ALA A 52 25.43 18.98 -7.92
N ARG A 53 26.53 18.47 -7.34
CA ARG A 53 26.68 17.05 -6.96
C ARG A 53 25.76 16.71 -5.78
N ASP A 54 25.83 17.49 -4.71
CA ASP A 54 25.08 17.27 -3.47
C ASP A 54 23.56 17.26 -3.75
N VAL A 55 23.07 18.19 -4.57
CA VAL A 55 21.65 18.24 -5.00
C VAL A 55 21.24 16.97 -5.75
N LEU A 56 22.10 16.44 -6.62
CA LEU A 56 21.79 15.22 -7.37
C LEU A 56 21.78 14.00 -6.44
N GLU A 57 22.75 13.89 -5.53
CA GLU A 57 22.87 12.76 -4.61
C GLU A 57 21.75 12.78 -3.55
N ILE A 58 21.65 13.85 -2.77
CA ILE A 58 20.63 14.02 -1.72
C ILE A 58 19.23 14.00 -2.35
N GLY A 59 19.05 14.66 -3.50
CA GLY A 59 17.77 14.69 -4.21
C GLY A 59 17.34 13.30 -4.69
N THR A 60 18.20 12.55 -5.37
CA THR A 60 17.84 11.20 -5.84
C THR A 60 17.64 10.21 -4.69
N ALA A 61 18.42 10.31 -3.61
CA ALA A 61 18.20 9.54 -2.39
C ALA A 61 16.84 9.85 -1.75
N THR A 62 16.45 11.13 -1.68
CA THR A 62 15.17 11.58 -1.13
C THR A 62 13.98 11.06 -1.96
N VAL A 63 14.06 11.14 -3.30
CA VAL A 63 13.00 10.61 -4.18
C VAL A 63 12.88 9.07 -4.07
N LYS A 64 14.00 8.34 -3.95
CA LYS A 64 13.97 6.89 -3.68
C LYS A 64 13.33 6.57 -2.33
N ARG A 65 13.67 7.31 -1.26
CA ARG A 65 13.05 7.14 0.07
C ARG A 65 11.54 7.36 0.02
N LEU A 66 11.06 8.40 -0.68
CA LEU A 66 9.62 8.65 -0.85
C LEU A 66 8.91 7.48 -1.55
N GLN A 67 9.52 6.94 -2.62
CA GLN A 67 8.98 5.76 -3.31
C GLN A 67 8.90 4.54 -2.37
N MET A 68 9.96 4.24 -1.61
CA MET A 68 9.97 3.15 -0.64
C MET A 68 8.90 3.32 0.44
N SER A 69 8.70 4.54 0.96
CA SER A 69 7.62 4.84 1.91
C SER A 69 6.23 4.57 1.31
N ALA A 70 6.01 4.93 0.04
CA ALA A 70 4.75 4.66 -0.64
C ALA A 70 4.53 3.15 -0.90
N ASP A 71 5.56 2.41 -1.31
CA ASP A 71 5.50 0.95 -1.47
C ASP A 71 5.23 0.23 -0.14
N ASN A 72 5.80 0.72 0.97
CA ASN A 72 5.54 0.24 2.33
C ASN A 72 4.11 0.54 2.79
N ALA A 73 3.59 1.74 2.51
CA ALA A 73 2.21 2.12 2.83
C ALA A 73 1.20 1.26 2.05
N ALA A 74 1.43 1.10 0.74
CA ALA A 74 0.64 0.22 -0.13
C ALA A 74 0.62 -1.23 0.39
N TYR A 75 1.79 -1.80 0.73
CA TYR A 75 1.89 -3.15 1.28
C TYR A 75 1.17 -3.29 2.64
N SER A 76 1.32 -2.30 3.51
CA SER A 76 0.69 -2.30 4.85
C SER A 76 -0.84 -2.25 4.74
N HIS A 77 -1.37 -1.42 3.84
CA HIS A 77 -2.80 -1.36 3.53
C HIS A 77 -3.32 -2.70 2.98
N ALA A 78 -2.67 -3.25 1.95
CA ALA A 78 -3.07 -4.53 1.36
C ALA A 78 -3.03 -5.69 2.38
N ARG A 79 -2.06 -5.68 3.31
CA ARG A 79 -1.98 -6.65 4.42
C ARG A 79 -3.14 -6.47 5.41
N ALA A 80 -3.42 -5.24 5.83
CA ALA A 80 -4.51 -4.95 6.77
C ALA A 80 -5.87 -5.36 6.20
N MET A 81 -6.13 -5.07 4.91
CA MET A 81 -7.34 -5.49 4.21
C MET A 81 -7.47 -7.02 4.15
N ARG A 82 -6.39 -7.74 3.82
CA ARG A 82 -6.40 -9.22 3.85
C ARG A 82 -6.77 -9.74 5.24
N GLN A 83 -6.09 -9.26 6.30
CA GLN A 83 -6.37 -9.63 7.68
C GLN A 83 -7.82 -9.36 8.10
N ALA A 84 -8.39 -8.21 7.71
CA ALA A 84 -9.79 -7.89 7.96
C ALA A 84 -10.75 -8.85 7.22
N THR A 85 -10.48 -9.16 5.94
CA THR A 85 -11.32 -10.11 5.18
C THR A 85 -11.23 -11.52 5.73
N ASP A 86 -10.06 -11.96 6.20
CA ASP A 86 -9.89 -13.31 6.75
C ASP A 86 -10.54 -13.42 8.14
N ALA A 87 -10.42 -12.40 8.99
CA ALA A 87 -11.15 -12.32 10.25
C ALA A 87 -12.68 -12.35 10.03
N ALA A 88 -13.20 -11.64 9.03
CA ALA A 88 -14.62 -11.66 8.68
C ALA A 88 -15.08 -13.04 8.17
N LYS A 89 -14.28 -13.71 7.33
CA LYS A 89 -14.55 -15.09 6.88
C LYS A 89 -14.58 -16.08 8.05
N GLU A 90 -13.62 -16.00 8.98
CA GLU A 90 -13.58 -16.87 10.15
C GLU A 90 -14.74 -16.61 11.12
N ALA A 91 -15.15 -15.34 11.31
CA ALA A 91 -16.35 -15.01 12.07
C ALA A 91 -17.61 -15.62 11.41
N ALA A 92 -17.77 -15.48 10.10
CA ALA A 92 -18.88 -16.07 9.36
C ALA A 92 -18.90 -17.61 9.45
N LYS A 93 -17.74 -18.27 9.36
CA LYS A 93 -17.62 -19.74 9.56
C LYS A 93 -18.05 -20.16 10.97
N LYS A 94 -17.64 -19.43 12.01
CA LYS A 94 -18.02 -19.73 13.41
C LYS A 94 -19.53 -19.59 13.62
N ILE A 95 -20.15 -18.53 13.09
CA ILE A 95 -21.60 -18.33 13.12
C ILE A 95 -22.33 -19.47 12.39
N ALA A 96 -21.87 -19.83 11.18
CA ALA A 96 -22.45 -20.93 10.42
C ALA A 96 -22.29 -22.31 11.09
N ALA A 97 -21.19 -22.54 11.81
CA ALA A 97 -20.97 -23.75 12.60
C ALA A 97 -21.90 -23.80 13.82
N ALA A 98 -22.04 -22.70 14.57
CA ALA A 98 -22.96 -22.59 15.69
C ALA A 98 -24.43 -22.80 15.26
N ALA A 99 -24.84 -22.22 14.12
CA ALA A 99 -26.18 -22.42 13.55
C ALA A 99 -26.44 -23.88 13.11
N LYS A 100 -25.40 -24.65 12.74
CA LYS A 100 -25.51 -26.09 12.46
C LYS A 100 -25.55 -26.94 13.73
N ALA A 101 -24.80 -26.56 14.77
CA ALA A 101 -24.81 -27.23 16.08
C ALA A 101 -26.12 -27.01 16.85
N GLY A 102 -26.76 -25.85 16.68
CA GLY A 102 -28.04 -25.49 17.30
C GLY A 102 -29.29 -26.14 16.70
N LYS A 103 -29.18 -26.99 15.66
CA LYS A 103 -30.32 -27.79 15.18
C LYS A 103 -30.51 -29.01 16.08
N PRO A 104 -31.57 -29.09 16.90
CA PRO A 104 -31.87 -30.34 17.61
C PRO A 104 -32.11 -31.45 16.59
N LYS A 105 -31.59 -32.65 16.86
CA LYS A 105 -31.97 -33.87 16.13
C LYS A 105 -33.49 -33.99 16.21
N ALA A 106 -34.17 -33.94 15.06
CA ALA A 106 -35.58 -34.25 14.98
C ALA A 106 -35.82 -35.61 15.67
N PRO A 107 -36.71 -35.71 16.67
CA PRO A 107 -36.92 -36.96 17.39
C PRO A 107 -37.37 -38.03 16.41
N LYS A 108 -36.66 -39.17 16.42
CA LYS A 108 -37.02 -40.33 15.60
C LYS A 108 -38.47 -40.71 15.90
N LYS A 109 -39.28 -40.70 14.85
CA LYS A 109 -40.66 -41.20 14.77
C LYS A 109 -40.82 -42.51 15.56
N ALA A 110 -41.34 -42.41 16.79
CA ALA A 110 -41.72 -43.56 17.58
C ALA A 110 -43.01 -44.17 16.99
N THR A 111 -42.97 -45.45 16.66
CA THR A 111 -44.04 -46.18 15.98
C THR A 111 -45.07 -46.79 16.93
N LYS A 112 -46.35 -46.71 16.54
CA LYS A 112 -47.48 -47.60 16.90
C LYS A 112 -47.82 -47.80 18.40
N LYS A 113 -49.08 -47.51 18.73
CA LYS A 113 -50.10 -48.54 19.07
C LYS A 113 -51.51 -47.92 19.27
N THR A 114 -52.45 -48.28 18.38
CA THR A 114 -53.86 -48.56 18.71
C THR A 114 -53.91 -49.85 19.56
N PRO A 115 -55.00 -50.20 20.31
CA PRO A 115 -56.43 -49.98 20.04
C PRO A 115 -57.12 -49.15 21.17
N ALA A 116 -58.45 -49.06 21.36
CA ALA A 116 -59.61 -49.74 20.77
C ALA A 116 -60.87 -48.83 20.66
N LYS A 117 -62.06 -49.43 20.53
CA LYS A 117 -63.38 -48.85 20.80
C LYS A 117 -63.88 -49.31 22.19
N SER A 118 -64.70 -48.48 22.83
CA SER A 118 -66.02 -48.84 23.40
C SER A 118 -66.86 -47.56 23.45
#